data_AF-A0A937BSG7-F1
#
_entry.id   AF-A0A937BSG7-F1
#
_cell.length_a   1.000
_cell.length_b   1.000
_cell.length_c   1.000
_cell.angle_alpha   90.00
_cell.angle_beta   90.00
_cell.angle_gamma   90.00
#
_symmetry.space_group_name_H-M   'P 1'
#
loop_
_entity.id
_entity.type
_entity.pdbx_description
1 polymer ?
#
loop_
_entity_poly.entity_id
_entity_poly.type
_entity_poly.pdbx_seq_one_letter_code
_entity_poly.pdbx_strand_id
1 'polypeptide(L)'
;MQSVSGMGRLLMFLSALALFVFFQFFWGYPFLESFSIGMSVYFILDFVDKIGRRLVILDIIVILAVVTWLLFPILAYHFFTKENPLVYMWRRYMPISSEEYFSYVLPGTLAMILGLRFPRFWNKGEDHKHYIVSLREYLYLTYVGAFYIYFSDFKFKKITLLVVFLLTLAQSISTGMFGTLIFISALAAIILLLNTQLSFWRKLIFFLVGCYFVIVLQSMKVDFRSKAWKDKEGNVGAAFFTELFWEHLKDPSTIFNDKGLFYLHYRLNQGWLIAKTMYWVPARG
;
A
#
# COMPACT_ATOMS: atom_id res chain seq x y z
N MET A 1 2.48 -16.72 -23.32
CA MET A 1 2.45 -15.29 -22.95
C MET A 1 1.11 -14.73 -23.45
N GLN A 2 0.06 -14.69 -22.63
CA GLN A 2 -1.21 -14.11 -23.08
C GLN A 2 -1.02 -12.60 -23.22
N SER A 3 -1.12 -12.09 -24.46
CA SER A 3 -1.07 -10.66 -24.71
C SER A 3 -2.20 -10.02 -23.90
N VAL A 4 -1.87 -9.09 -23.01
CA VAL A 4 -2.86 -8.17 -22.46
C VAL A 4 -3.60 -7.59 -23.67
N SER A 5 -4.92 -7.77 -23.76
CA SER A 5 -5.65 -7.19 -24.87
C SER A 5 -5.39 -5.68 -24.84
N GLY A 6 -4.90 -5.11 -25.94
CA GLY A 6 -4.58 -3.67 -25.99
C GLY A 6 -5.76 -2.81 -25.53
N MET A 7 -6.98 -3.31 -25.72
CA MET A 7 -8.23 -2.76 -25.23
C MET A 7 -8.23 -2.48 -23.71
N GLY A 8 -7.68 -3.37 -22.89
CA GLY A 8 -7.64 -3.20 -21.43
C GLY A 8 -6.81 -1.98 -21.02
N ARG A 9 -5.65 -1.78 -21.64
CA ARG A 9 -4.77 -0.63 -21.34
C ARG A 9 -5.37 0.69 -21.78
N LEU A 10 -6.05 0.71 -22.92
CA LEU A 10 -6.76 1.90 -23.40
C LEU A 10 -7.85 2.32 -22.41
N LEU A 11 -8.66 1.37 -21.93
CA LEU A 11 -9.70 1.66 -20.93
C LEU A 11 -9.12 2.22 -19.62
N MET A 12 -8.00 1.69 -19.14
CA MET A 12 -7.32 2.22 -17.94
C MET A 12 -6.83 3.65 -18.16
N PHE A 13 -6.24 3.93 -19.31
CA PHE A 13 -5.79 5.28 -19.68
C PHE A 13 -6.97 6.25 -19.79
N LEU A 14 -8.06 5.86 -20.44
CA LEU A 14 -9.26 6.68 -20.56
C LEU A 14 -9.89 6.96 -19.18
N SER A 15 -9.89 5.98 -18.28
CA SER A 15 -10.38 6.16 -16.91
C SER A 15 -9.53 7.17 -16.13
N ALA A 16 -8.21 7.07 -16.25
CA ALA A 16 -7.27 8.01 -15.64
C ALA A 16 -7.41 9.43 -16.22
N LEU A 17 -7.55 9.55 -17.54
CA LEU A 17 -7.77 10.82 -18.22
C LEU A 17 -9.10 11.46 -17.82
N ALA A 18 -10.17 10.67 -17.72
CA ALA A 18 -11.48 11.14 -17.28
C ALA A 18 -11.43 11.70 -15.85
N LEU A 19 -10.74 11.03 -14.92
CA LEU A 19 -10.56 11.55 -13.56
C LEU A 19 -9.70 12.81 -13.53
N PHE A 20 -8.62 12.87 -14.31
CA PHE A 20 -7.83 14.10 -14.47
C PHE A 20 -8.69 15.29 -14.91
N VAL A 21 -9.48 15.12 -15.99
CA VAL A 21 -10.39 16.15 -16.49
C VAL A 21 -11.46 16.50 -15.45
N PHE A 22 -12.02 15.50 -14.77
CA PHE A 22 -13.04 15.72 -13.75
C PHE A 22 -12.52 16.62 -12.61
N PHE A 23 -11.40 16.27 -12.00
CA PHE A 23 -10.85 17.06 -10.89
C PHE A 23 -10.35 18.44 -11.33
N GLN A 24 -9.80 18.55 -12.54
CA GLN A 24 -9.33 19.82 -13.09
C GLN A 24 -10.48 20.81 -13.31
N PHE A 25 -11.56 20.39 -13.97
CA PHE A 25 -12.59 21.31 -14.44
C PHE A 25 -13.79 21.42 -13.50
N PHE A 26 -14.14 20.36 -12.77
CA PHE A 26 -15.32 20.37 -11.89
C PHE A 26 -14.99 20.66 -10.43
N TRP A 27 -13.80 20.29 -9.99
CA TRP A 27 -13.37 20.48 -8.59
C TRP A 27 -12.39 21.64 -8.40
N GLY A 28 -11.87 22.20 -9.50
CA GLY A 28 -10.93 23.33 -9.47
C GLY A 28 -9.57 22.98 -8.86
N TYR A 29 -9.17 21.70 -8.87
CA TYR A 29 -7.86 21.31 -8.38
C TYR A 29 -6.74 21.83 -9.29
N PRO A 30 -5.57 22.22 -8.73
CA PRO A 30 -4.40 22.58 -9.52
C PRO A 30 -3.99 21.47 -10.50
N PHE A 31 -3.42 21.84 -11.64
CA PHE A 31 -3.04 20.91 -12.71
C PHE A 31 -2.19 19.73 -12.20
N LEU A 32 -1.18 20.02 -11.37
CA LEU A 32 -0.27 19.00 -10.84
C LEU A 32 -0.97 18.01 -9.90
N GLU A 33 -1.96 18.47 -9.13
CA GLU A 33 -2.78 17.61 -8.26
C GLU A 33 -3.70 16.73 -9.09
N SER A 34 -4.45 17.33 -10.03
CA SER A 34 -5.33 16.60 -10.96
C SER A 34 -4.54 15.53 -11.74
N PHE A 35 -3.35 15.88 -12.22
CA PHE A 35 -2.48 14.95 -12.96
C PHE A 35 -2.00 13.81 -12.05
N SER A 36 -1.63 14.13 -10.81
CA SER A 36 -1.25 13.16 -9.79
C SER A 36 -2.37 12.16 -9.46
N ILE A 37 -3.64 12.60 -9.44
CA ILE A 37 -4.81 11.72 -9.28
C ILE A 37 -4.93 10.77 -10.46
N GLY A 38 -4.97 11.30 -11.69
CA GLY A 38 -5.08 10.49 -12.90
C GLY A 38 -3.97 9.45 -13.00
N MET A 39 -2.72 9.88 -12.75
CA MET A 39 -1.55 9.02 -12.72
C MET A 39 -1.68 7.91 -11.65
N SER A 40 -2.07 8.25 -10.42
CA SER A 40 -2.25 7.27 -9.34
C SER A 40 -3.27 6.21 -9.71
N VAL A 41 -4.40 6.61 -10.29
CA VAL A 41 -5.46 5.68 -10.72
C VAL A 41 -4.96 4.76 -11.83
N TYR A 42 -4.25 5.31 -12.84
CA TYR A 42 -3.67 4.49 -13.91
C TYR A 42 -2.77 3.37 -13.35
N PHE A 43 -1.85 3.70 -12.44
CA PHE A 43 -0.93 2.71 -11.87
C PHE A 43 -1.62 1.69 -10.96
N ILE A 44 -2.66 2.10 -10.23
CA ILE A 44 -3.48 1.17 -9.43
C ILE A 44 -4.19 0.17 -10.36
N LEU A 45 -4.82 0.64 -11.44
CA LEU A 45 -5.52 -0.24 -12.39
C LEU A 45 -4.54 -1.17 -13.14
N ASP A 46 -3.39 -0.65 -13.56
CA ASP A 46 -2.33 -1.42 -14.23
C ASP A 46 -1.76 -2.52 -13.31
N PHE A 47 -1.57 -2.24 -12.02
CA PHE A 47 -1.21 -3.27 -11.05
C PHE A 47 -2.30 -4.33 -10.91
N VAL A 48 -3.56 -3.93 -10.72
CA VAL A 48 -4.69 -4.86 -10.57
C VAL A 48 -4.78 -5.80 -11.77
N ASP A 49 -4.57 -5.30 -12.99
CA ASP A 49 -4.54 -6.14 -14.20
C ASP A 49 -3.39 -7.15 -14.20
N LYS A 50 -2.22 -6.77 -13.68
CA LYS A 50 -1.02 -7.61 -13.60
C LYS A 50 -1.07 -8.65 -12.47
N ILE A 51 -1.90 -8.46 -11.44
CA ILE A 51 -2.07 -9.47 -10.36
C ILE A 51 -2.36 -10.84 -10.98
N GLY A 52 -1.66 -11.86 -10.49
CA GLY A 52 -1.79 -13.26 -10.90
C GLY A 52 -1.10 -13.66 -12.21
N ARG A 53 -0.68 -12.69 -13.04
CA ARG A 53 0.04 -12.98 -14.30
C ARG A 53 1.54 -13.14 -14.10
N ARG A 54 2.12 -12.40 -13.16
CA ARG A 54 3.54 -12.43 -12.82
C ARG A 54 3.74 -11.94 -11.39
N LEU A 55 4.94 -12.15 -10.85
CA LEU A 55 5.35 -11.54 -9.59
C LEU A 55 5.44 -10.01 -9.78
N VAL A 56 4.58 -9.26 -9.09
CA VAL A 56 4.41 -7.81 -9.29
C VAL A 56 5.15 -6.97 -8.23
N ILE A 57 6.31 -7.42 -7.73
CA ILE A 57 7.05 -6.71 -6.66
C ILE A 57 7.33 -5.24 -7.03
N LEU A 58 7.81 -5.00 -8.24
CA LEU A 58 8.06 -3.63 -8.72
C LEU A 58 6.79 -2.80 -8.77
N ASP A 59 5.69 -3.40 -9.24
CA ASP A 59 4.42 -2.68 -9.35
C ASP A 59 3.84 -2.37 -7.93
N ILE A 60 4.15 -3.16 -6.89
CA ILE A 60 3.84 -2.83 -5.49
C ILE A 60 4.60 -1.57 -5.04
N ILE A 61 5.90 -1.48 -5.32
CA ILE A 61 6.72 -0.31 -4.97
C ILE A 61 6.14 0.93 -5.65
N VAL A 62 5.77 0.81 -6.93
CA VAL A 62 5.12 1.89 -7.69
C VAL A 62 3.80 2.31 -7.05
N ILE A 63 2.92 1.37 -6.69
CA ILE A 63 1.67 1.72 -5.99
C ILE A 63 1.93 2.41 -4.67
N LEU A 64 2.84 1.87 -3.85
CA LEU A 64 3.13 2.47 -2.55
C LEU A 64 3.62 3.90 -2.72
N ALA A 65 4.48 4.17 -3.70
CA ALA A 65 4.92 5.53 -4.01
C ALA A 65 3.77 6.43 -4.46
N VAL A 66 2.96 6.05 -5.47
CA VAL A 66 1.88 6.92 -5.95
C VAL A 66 0.79 7.13 -4.89
N VAL A 67 0.48 6.11 -4.09
CA VAL A 67 -0.49 6.25 -3.00
C VAL A 67 0.06 7.19 -1.92
N THR A 68 1.28 6.93 -1.42
CA THR A 68 1.80 7.62 -0.24
C THR A 68 2.42 9.00 -0.52
N TRP A 69 2.90 9.24 -1.74
CA TRP A 69 3.55 10.49 -2.16
C TRP A 69 2.69 11.35 -3.07
N LEU A 70 1.66 10.80 -3.71
CA LEU A 70 0.77 11.58 -4.57
C LEU A 70 -0.65 11.66 -3.99
N LEU A 71 -1.33 10.53 -3.85
CA LEU A 71 -2.75 10.50 -3.49
C LEU A 71 -3.02 11.01 -2.06
N PHE A 72 -2.27 10.54 -1.06
CA PHE A 72 -2.46 10.95 0.33
C PHE A 72 -2.09 12.41 0.62
N PRO A 73 -1.01 12.98 0.05
CA PRO A 73 -0.75 14.41 0.13
C PRO A 73 -1.87 15.28 -0.42
N ILE A 74 -2.53 14.90 -1.52
CA ILE A 74 -3.71 15.62 -2.03
C ILE A 74 -4.82 15.64 -0.97
N LEU A 75 -5.12 14.48 -0.37
CA LEU A 75 -6.08 14.41 0.72
C LEU A 75 -5.67 15.30 1.91
N ALA A 76 -4.37 15.38 2.19
CA ALA A 76 -3.82 16.23 3.23
C ALA A 76 -4.12 17.72 2.99
N TYR A 77 -3.89 18.18 1.76
CA TYR A 77 -4.09 19.57 1.38
C TYR A 77 -5.55 20.02 1.41
N HIS A 78 -6.50 19.13 1.08
CA HIS A 78 -7.92 19.48 1.01
C HIS A 78 -8.71 19.17 2.28
N PHE A 79 -8.41 18.08 2.98
CA PHE A 79 -9.21 17.61 4.12
C PHE A 79 -8.51 17.79 5.48
N PHE A 80 -7.18 17.85 5.50
CA PHE A 80 -6.39 17.92 6.74
C PHE A 80 -5.60 19.22 6.82
N THR A 81 -6.31 20.34 6.67
CA THR A 81 -5.76 21.70 6.75
C THR A 81 -5.40 22.08 8.19
N LYS A 82 -4.77 23.26 8.36
CA LYS A 82 -4.44 23.84 9.68
C LYS A 82 -5.66 24.07 10.57
N GLU A 83 -6.85 24.16 9.98
CA GLU A 83 -8.11 24.40 10.70
C GLU A 83 -8.60 23.13 11.42
N ASN A 84 -8.15 21.95 11.00
CA ASN A 84 -8.52 20.71 11.66
C ASN A 84 -7.82 20.59 13.04
N PRO A 85 -8.56 20.53 14.17
CA PRO A 85 -7.97 20.53 15.51
C PRO A 85 -7.00 19.37 15.76
N LEU A 86 -7.28 18.19 15.19
CA LEU A 86 -6.39 17.03 15.32
C LEU A 86 -5.08 17.29 14.58
N VAL A 87 -5.15 17.74 13.34
CA VAL A 87 -3.96 18.02 12.53
C VAL A 87 -3.08 19.09 13.18
N TYR A 88 -3.71 20.13 13.72
CA TYR A 88 -3.04 21.21 14.43
C TYR A 88 -2.35 20.69 15.71
N MET A 89 -3.07 19.94 16.55
CA MET A 89 -2.56 19.38 17.80
C MET A 89 -1.33 18.49 17.59
N TRP A 90 -1.35 17.67 16.54
CA TRP A 90 -0.24 16.78 16.20
C TRP A 90 0.83 17.42 15.30
N ARG A 91 0.65 18.69 14.89
CA ARG A 91 1.50 19.43 13.93
C ARG A 91 1.77 18.65 12.64
N ARG A 92 0.71 18.04 12.06
CA ARG A 92 0.79 17.18 10.86
C ARG A 92 0.21 17.79 9.58
N TYR A 93 0.03 19.10 9.55
CA TYR A 93 -0.33 19.79 8.31
C TYR A 93 0.88 19.85 7.36
N MET A 94 0.63 19.97 6.07
CA MET A 94 1.68 20.17 5.06
C MET A 94 2.30 21.56 5.21
N PRO A 95 3.64 21.69 5.41
CA PRO A 95 4.28 22.98 5.72
C PRO A 95 4.49 23.89 4.50
N ILE A 96 4.42 23.34 3.29
CA ILE A 96 4.63 24.04 2.01
C ILE A 96 3.36 24.00 1.16
N SER A 97 3.25 24.88 0.16
CA SER A 97 2.11 24.89 -0.76
C SER A 97 2.02 23.59 -1.58
N SER A 98 0.83 23.24 -2.06
CA SER A 98 0.66 22.03 -2.87
C SER A 98 1.37 22.13 -4.21
N GLU A 99 1.33 23.30 -4.86
CA GLU A 99 2.06 23.58 -6.09
C GLU A 99 3.57 23.35 -5.91
N GLU A 100 4.16 23.91 -4.86
CA GLU A 100 5.56 23.69 -4.51
C GLU A 100 5.83 22.20 -4.28
N TYR A 101 5.05 21.52 -3.43
CA TYR A 101 5.24 20.08 -3.17
C TYR A 101 5.21 19.23 -4.45
N PHE A 102 4.16 19.35 -5.27
CA PHE A 102 3.98 18.51 -6.45
C PHE A 102 4.97 18.84 -7.56
N SER A 103 5.48 20.07 -7.65
CA SER A 103 6.51 20.44 -8.63
C SER A 103 7.80 19.63 -8.49
N TYR A 104 8.13 19.16 -7.28
CA TYR A 104 9.31 18.30 -7.02
C TYR A 104 8.94 16.81 -6.95
N VAL A 105 7.85 16.47 -6.25
CA VAL A 105 7.52 15.07 -5.96
C VAL A 105 7.00 14.34 -7.19
N LEU A 106 6.22 14.99 -8.05
CA LEU A 106 5.70 14.37 -9.26
C LEU A 106 6.81 13.94 -10.24
N PRO A 107 7.76 14.81 -10.66
CA PRO A 107 8.85 14.38 -11.54
C PRO A 107 9.77 13.35 -10.87
N GLY A 108 10.03 13.47 -9.56
CA GLY A 108 10.81 12.46 -8.81
C GLY A 108 10.13 11.08 -8.82
N THR A 109 8.82 11.05 -8.62
CA THR A 109 8.02 9.81 -8.68
C THR A 109 8.00 9.22 -10.09
N LEU A 110 7.83 10.05 -11.12
CA LEU A 110 7.92 9.63 -12.53
C LEU A 110 9.30 9.05 -12.87
N ALA A 111 10.37 9.73 -12.49
CA ALA A 111 11.74 9.28 -12.71
C ALA A 111 12.00 7.93 -12.02
N MET A 112 11.53 7.76 -10.78
CA MET A 112 11.59 6.48 -10.06
C MET A 112 10.83 5.38 -10.81
N ILE A 113 9.59 5.64 -11.23
CA ILE A 113 8.77 4.66 -11.96
C ILE A 113 9.43 4.27 -13.29
N LEU A 114 9.96 5.25 -14.03
CA LEU A 114 10.70 5.02 -15.27
C LEU A 114 11.93 4.16 -14.99
N GLY A 115 12.75 4.51 -13.99
CA GLY A 115 13.93 3.74 -13.60
C GLY A 115 13.61 2.29 -13.23
N LEU A 116 12.54 2.07 -12.44
CA LEU A 116 12.08 0.73 -12.05
C LEU A 116 11.54 -0.08 -13.24
N ARG A 117 10.91 0.56 -14.22
CA ARG A 117 10.32 -0.12 -15.39
C ARG A 117 11.25 -0.21 -16.60
N PHE A 118 12.38 0.50 -16.61
CA PHE A 118 13.25 0.56 -17.77
C PHE A 118 13.99 -0.78 -17.96
N PRO A 119 13.72 -1.54 -19.04
CA PRO A 119 14.19 -2.92 -19.18
C PRO A 119 15.72 -3.04 -19.25
N ARG A 120 16.42 -1.98 -19.65
CA ARG A 120 17.88 -2.02 -19.86
C ARG A 120 18.68 -2.21 -18.57
N PHE A 121 18.13 -1.81 -17.43
CA PHE A 121 18.78 -2.03 -16.13
C PHE A 121 18.59 -3.46 -15.60
N TRP A 122 17.72 -4.25 -16.25
CA TRP A 122 17.38 -5.61 -15.86
C TRP A 122 18.00 -6.54 -16.90
N ASN A 123 19.24 -6.98 -16.64
CA ASN A 123 19.96 -7.88 -17.54
C ASN A 123 19.07 -9.09 -17.90
N LYS A 124 18.77 -9.25 -19.19
CA LYS A 124 17.84 -10.26 -19.73
C LYS A 124 18.24 -11.72 -19.47
N GLY A 125 19.41 -11.97 -18.88
CA GLY A 125 19.96 -13.30 -18.64
C GLY A 125 20.02 -13.75 -17.19
N GLU A 126 19.73 -12.88 -16.21
CA GLU A 126 19.82 -13.30 -14.82
C GLU A 126 18.50 -13.94 -14.35
N ASP A 127 18.56 -15.28 -14.34
CA ASP A 127 17.62 -16.22 -13.77
C ASP A 127 16.97 -15.67 -12.49
N HIS A 128 15.66 -15.86 -12.31
CA HIS A 128 14.89 -15.37 -11.15
C HIS A 128 15.53 -15.73 -9.79
N LYS A 129 16.44 -16.71 -9.78
CA LYS A 129 17.34 -17.05 -8.68
C LYS A 129 18.12 -15.86 -8.13
N HIS A 130 18.64 -14.94 -8.95
CA HIS A 130 19.37 -13.77 -8.43
C HIS A 130 18.48 -12.84 -7.61
N TYR A 131 17.23 -12.63 -8.04
CA TYR A 131 16.25 -11.89 -7.23
C TYR A 131 15.97 -12.57 -5.90
N ILE A 132 15.83 -13.89 -5.89
CA ILE A 132 15.61 -14.67 -4.66
C ILE A 132 16.84 -14.59 -3.74
N VAL A 133 18.05 -14.57 -4.29
CA VAL A 133 19.30 -14.43 -3.53
C VAL A 133 19.47 -13.02 -2.96
N SER A 134 19.19 -11.97 -3.73
CA SER A 134 19.19 -10.60 -3.19
C SER A 134 18.07 -10.38 -2.17
N LEU A 135 16.89 -10.98 -2.38
CA LEU A 135 15.83 -11.00 -1.37
C LEU A 135 16.25 -11.76 -0.11
N ARG A 136 17.16 -12.75 -0.20
CA ARG A 136 17.67 -13.50 0.97
C ARG A 136 18.37 -12.61 1.99
N GLU A 137 19.04 -11.55 1.53
CA GLU A 137 19.79 -10.64 2.42
C GLU A 137 18.88 -9.60 3.10
N TYR A 138 17.74 -9.26 2.48
CA TYR A 138 16.86 -8.17 2.94
C TYR A 138 15.50 -8.63 3.50
N LEU A 139 15.00 -9.80 3.11
CA LEU A 139 13.73 -10.36 3.61
C LEU A 139 14.01 -11.36 4.73
N TYR A 140 13.24 -11.25 5.82
CA TYR A 140 13.20 -12.24 6.90
C TYR A 140 13.25 -13.66 6.32
N LEU A 141 14.23 -14.46 6.79
CA LEU A 141 14.52 -15.82 6.30
C LEU A 141 13.27 -16.70 6.14
N THR A 142 12.25 -16.48 6.97
CA THR A 142 10.94 -17.12 6.91
C THR A 142 10.26 -16.99 5.54
N TYR A 143 10.35 -15.83 4.88
CA TYR A 143 9.68 -15.59 3.60
C TYR A 143 10.38 -16.27 2.44
N VAL A 144 11.70 -16.17 2.43
CA VAL A 144 12.54 -16.85 1.43
C VAL A 144 12.31 -18.35 1.55
N GLY A 145 12.26 -18.89 2.77
CA GLY A 145 11.90 -20.28 3.05
C GLY A 145 10.50 -20.65 2.52
N ALA A 146 9.48 -19.82 2.76
CA ALA A 146 8.13 -20.04 2.23
C ALA A 146 8.11 -20.06 0.68
N PHE A 147 8.83 -19.15 0.03
CA PHE A 147 8.98 -19.15 -1.43
C PHE A 147 9.67 -20.42 -1.94
N TYR A 148 10.76 -20.86 -1.31
CA TYR A 148 11.44 -22.10 -1.67
C TYR A 148 10.49 -23.30 -1.54
N ILE A 149 9.73 -23.40 -0.45
CA ILE A 149 8.75 -24.47 -0.26
C ILE A 149 7.66 -24.42 -1.34
N TYR A 150 7.16 -23.23 -1.68
CA TYR A 150 6.13 -23.05 -2.70
C TYR A 150 6.59 -23.54 -4.08
N PHE A 151 7.79 -23.16 -4.50
CA PHE A 151 8.36 -23.55 -5.79
C PHE A 151 9.00 -24.94 -5.80
N SER A 152 9.19 -25.58 -4.64
CA SER A 152 9.70 -26.95 -4.56
C SER A 152 8.65 -28.00 -4.95
N ASP A 153 9.13 -29.19 -5.29
CA ASP A 153 8.31 -30.40 -5.52
C ASP A 153 7.97 -31.14 -4.21
N PHE A 154 8.06 -30.46 -3.06
CA PHE A 154 7.81 -31.08 -1.77
C PHE A 154 6.34 -31.50 -1.60
N LYS A 155 6.10 -32.78 -1.28
CA LYS A 155 4.76 -33.40 -1.18
C LYS A 155 3.81 -32.67 -0.22
N PHE A 156 4.33 -32.17 0.90
CA PHE A 156 3.54 -31.51 1.94
C PHE A 156 3.58 -29.97 1.87
N LYS A 157 4.00 -29.39 0.75
CA LYS A 157 4.21 -27.94 0.62
C LYS A 157 3.02 -27.09 1.06
N LYS A 158 1.79 -27.48 0.73
CA LYS A 158 0.58 -26.75 1.12
C LYS A 158 0.38 -26.71 2.63
N ILE A 159 0.61 -27.83 3.33
CA ILE A 159 0.47 -27.93 4.79
C ILE A 159 1.58 -27.12 5.46
N THR A 160 2.83 -27.25 5.01
CA THR A 160 3.94 -26.49 5.57
C THR A 160 3.74 -24.98 5.42
N LEU A 161 3.29 -24.53 4.23
CA LEU A 161 2.95 -23.12 4.01
C LEU A 161 1.82 -22.64 4.92
N LEU A 162 0.78 -23.44 5.11
CA LEU A 162 -0.32 -23.12 6.03
C LEU A 162 0.17 -23.01 7.48
N VAL A 163 1.02 -23.93 7.94
CA VAL A 163 1.60 -23.89 9.29
C VAL A 163 2.46 -22.66 9.49
N VAL A 164 3.36 -22.35 8.54
CA VAL A 164 4.20 -21.13 8.60
C VAL A 164 3.32 -19.88 8.65
N PHE A 165 2.26 -19.82 7.84
CA PHE A 165 1.30 -18.72 7.85
C PHE A 165 0.60 -18.59 9.21
N LEU A 166 0.07 -19.68 9.78
CA LEU A 166 -0.62 -19.68 11.08
C LEU A 166 0.31 -19.30 12.22
N LEU A 167 1.55 -19.80 12.24
CA LEU A 167 2.54 -19.42 13.25
C LEU A 167 2.88 -17.94 13.18
N THR A 168 3.07 -17.40 11.97
CA THR A 168 3.42 -15.98 11.82
C THR A 168 2.24 -15.07 12.10
N LEU A 169 1.01 -15.52 11.81
CA LEU A 169 -0.23 -14.87 12.22
C LEU A 169 -0.32 -14.79 13.74
N ALA A 170 -0.14 -15.92 14.45
CA ALA A 170 -0.16 -15.97 15.90
C ALA A 170 0.91 -15.05 16.53
N GLN A 171 2.13 -15.08 16.00
CA GLN A 171 3.21 -14.19 16.44
C GLN A 171 2.87 -12.70 16.20
N SER A 172 2.28 -12.37 15.04
CA SER A 172 1.93 -10.98 14.72
C SER A 172 0.83 -10.43 15.62
N ILE A 173 -0.14 -11.28 16.00
CA ILE A 173 -1.20 -10.94 16.96
C ILE A 173 -0.59 -10.75 18.36
N SER A 174 0.22 -11.71 18.83
CA SER A 174 0.85 -11.65 20.15
C SER A 174 1.77 -10.44 20.33
N THR A 175 2.49 -10.04 19.29
CA THR A 175 3.39 -8.87 19.32
C THR A 175 2.71 -7.54 18.97
N GLY A 176 1.45 -7.55 18.54
CA GLY A 176 0.75 -6.36 18.04
C GLY A 176 1.43 -5.70 16.82
N MET A 177 2.19 -6.47 16.04
CA MET A 177 2.90 -6.02 14.84
C MET A 177 2.10 -6.29 13.56
N PHE A 178 0.94 -5.63 13.42
CA PHE A 178 0.05 -5.82 12.26
C PHE A 178 0.69 -5.49 10.90
N GLY A 179 1.77 -4.71 10.86
CA GLY A 179 2.51 -4.46 9.62
C GLY A 179 3.08 -5.73 9.00
N THR A 180 3.65 -6.60 9.84
CA THR A 180 4.16 -7.92 9.44
C THR A 180 3.01 -8.80 8.92
N LEU A 181 1.89 -8.82 9.64
CA LEU A 181 0.71 -9.58 9.23
C LEU A 181 0.17 -9.15 7.85
N ILE A 182 0.04 -7.84 7.62
CA ILE A 182 -0.45 -7.29 6.35
C ILE A 182 0.50 -7.66 5.22
N PHE A 183 1.81 -7.48 5.44
CA PHE A 183 2.81 -7.83 4.44
C PHE A 183 2.75 -9.32 4.06
N ILE A 184 2.64 -10.20 5.05
CA ILE A 184 2.55 -11.66 4.84
C ILE A 184 1.27 -12.03 4.11
N SER A 185 0.15 -11.46 4.51
CA SER A 185 -1.15 -11.75 3.91
C SER A 185 -1.17 -11.28 2.45
N ALA A 186 -0.60 -10.11 2.16
CA ALA A 186 -0.47 -9.59 0.80
C ALA A 186 0.46 -10.47 -0.04
N LEU A 187 1.61 -10.88 0.50
CA LEU A 187 2.56 -11.76 -0.19
C LEU A 187 1.94 -13.14 -0.47
N ALA A 188 1.31 -13.75 0.53
CA ALA A 188 0.59 -15.01 0.39
C ALA A 188 -0.53 -14.91 -0.65
N ALA A 189 -1.30 -13.83 -0.64
CA ALA A 189 -2.31 -13.55 -1.66
C ALA A 189 -1.70 -13.49 -3.07
N ILE A 190 -0.60 -12.75 -3.25
CA ILE A 190 0.09 -12.66 -4.56
C ILE A 190 0.56 -14.04 -5.03
N ILE A 191 1.12 -14.84 -4.13
CA ILE A 191 1.59 -16.20 -4.44
C ILE A 191 0.42 -17.11 -4.82
N LEU A 192 -0.66 -17.10 -4.05
CA LEU A 192 -1.85 -17.93 -4.31
C LEU A 192 -2.57 -17.54 -5.61
N LEU A 193 -2.51 -16.26 -5.97
CA LEU A 193 -3.08 -15.76 -7.22
C LEU A 193 -2.15 -15.98 -8.41
N LEU A 194 -0.86 -16.28 -8.19
CA LEU A 194 0.08 -16.56 -9.26
C LEU A 194 -0.40 -17.76 -10.08
N ASN A 195 -0.42 -17.62 -11.40
CA ASN A 195 -0.92 -18.62 -12.35
C ASN A 195 -2.45 -18.82 -12.36
N THR A 196 -3.22 -17.96 -11.67
CA THR A 196 -4.69 -17.97 -11.79
C THR A 196 -5.14 -17.04 -12.92
N GLN A 197 -6.01 -17.53 -13.81
CA GLN A 197 -6.59 -16.74 -14.91
C GLN A 197 -7.84 -15.99 -14.42
N LEU A 198 -7.69 -15.10 -13.44
CA LEU A 198 -8.80 -14.27 -12.99
C LEU A 198 -9.15 -13.18 -14.00
N SER A 199 -10.45 -12.89 -14.13
CA SER A 199 -10.92 -11.70 -14.85
C SER A 199 -10.56 -10.43 -14.10
N PHE A 200 -10.41 -9.32 -14.82
CA PHE A 200 -10.05 -8.02 -14.25
C PHE A 200 -10.97 -7.62 -13.07
N TRP A 201 -12.29 -7.77 -13.22
CA TRP A 201 -13.25 -7.43 -12.17
C TRP A 201 -13.09 -8.26 -10.90
N ARG A 202 -12.78 -9.56 -11.01
CA ARG A 202 -12.49 -10.40 -9.85
C ARG A 202 -11.22 -9.95 -9.14
N LYS A 203 -10.18 -9.56 -9.90
CA LYS A 203 -8.95 -8.99 -9.33
C LYS A 203 -9.22 -7.65 -8.64
N LEU A 204 -10.05 -6.79 -9.24
CA LEU A 204 -10.43 -5.50 -8.66
C LEU A 204 -11.19 -5.68 -7.35
N ILE A 205 -12.20 -6.56 -7.32
CA ILE A 205 -12.94 -6.88 -6.09
C ILE A 205 -11.99 -7.44 -5.03
N PHE A 206 -11.13 -8.39 -5.40
CA PHE A 206 -10.13 -8.95 -4.49
C PHE A 206 -9.20 -7.87 -3.92
N PHE A 207 -8.71 -6.95 -4.77
CA PHE A 207 -7.88 -5.83 -4.35
C PHE A 207 -8.60 -4.89 -3.40
N LEU A 208 -9.85 -4.51 -3.70
CA LEU A 208 -10.66 -3.63 -2.85
C LEU A 208 -10.95 -4.27 -1.49
N VAL A 209 -11.31 -5.55 -1.46
CA VAL A 209 -11.49 -6.31 -0.21
C VAL A 209 -10.18 -6.37 0.58
N GLY A 210 -9.06 -6.59 -0.09
CA GLY A 210 -7.72 -6.54 0.53
C GLY A 210 -7.40 -5.18 1.13
N CYS A 211 -7.65 -4.08 0.41
CA CYS A 211 -7.47 -2.72 0.92
C CYS A 211 -8.36 -2.44 2.13
N TYR A 212 -9.63 -2.85 2.07
CA TYR A 212 -10.55 -2.72 3.20
C TYR A 212 -10.05 -3.48 4.43
N PHE A 213 -9.62 -4.73 4.27
CA PHE A 213 -9.04 -5.53 5.35
C PHE A 213 -7.79 -4.87 5.96
N VAL A 214 -6.92 -4.29 5.13
CA VAL A 214 -5.75 -3.53 5.61
C VAL A 214 -6.18 -2.31 6.43
N ILE A 215 -7.20 -1.58 5.98
CA ILE A 215 -7.73 -0.41 6.71
C ILE A 215 -8.26 -0.83 8.08
N VAL A 216 -9.07 -1.89 8.15
CA VAL A 216 -9.60 -2.45 9.41
C VAL A 216 -8.44 -2.84 10.35
N LEU A 217 -7.45 -3.59 9.86
CA LEU A 217 -6.31 -3.98 10.69
C LEU A 217 -5.49 -2.77 11.17
N GLN A 218 -5.37 -1.73 10.36
CA GLN A 218 -4.61 -0.52 10.71
C GLN A 218 -5.34 0.34 11.74
N SER A 219 -6.67 0.43 11.69
CA SER A 219 -7.48 1.21 12.65
C SER A 219 -7.41 0.59 14.04
N MET A 220 -7.62 -0.72 14.14
CA MET A 220 -7.59 -1.47 15.40
C MET A 220 -6.26 -1.36 16.15
N LYS A 221 -5.16 -1.07 15.46
CA LYS A 221 -3.82 -1.00 16.06
C LYS A 221 -3.74 0.02 17.19
N VAL A 222 -4.47 1.14 17.08
CA VAL A 222 -4.45 2.19 18.10
C VAL A 222 -5.14 1.68 19.36
N ASP A 223 -6.32 1.11 19.23
CA ASP A 223 -7.11 0.62 20.36
C ASP A 223 -6.45 -0.58 21.03
N PHE A 224 -5.93 -1.52 20.22
CA PHE A 224 -5.21 -2.68 20.71
C PHE A 224 -4.00 -2.30 21.55
N ARG A 225 -3.19 -1.33 21.11
CA ARG A 225 -2.04 -0.84 21.88
C ARG A 225 -2.45 -0.07 23.13
N SER A 226 -3.53 0.71 23.05
CA SER A 226 -4.02 1.47 24.20
C SER A 226 -4.46 0.56 25.35
N LYS A 227 -5.08 -0.58 25.05
CA LYS A 227 -5.46 -1.59 26.03
C LYS A 227 -4.26 -2.40 26.49
N ALA A 228 -3.37 -2.82 25.58
CA ALA A 228 -2.13 -3.52 25.93
C ALA A 228 -1.17 -2.72 26.83
N TRP A 229 -1.21 -1.40 26.79
CA TRP A 229 -0.42 -0.55 27.70
C TRP A 229 -1.09 -0.28 29.04
N LYS A 230 -2.43 -0.33 29.10
CA LYS A 230 -3.17 -0.15 30.35
C LYS A 230 -3.17 -1.43 31.19
N ASP A 231 -3.20 -2.57 30.52
CA ASP A 231 -3.25 -3.86 31.18
C ASP A 231 -1.84 -4.32 31.56
N LYS A 232 -1.43 -4.01 32.80
CA LYS A 232 -0.10 -4.34 33.32
C LYS A 232 0.15 -5.86 33.42
N GLU A 233 -0.90 -6.67 33.34
CA GLU A 233 -0.80 -8.13 33.41
C GLU A 233 -0.38 -8.76 32.07
N GLY A 234 -0.19 -7.96 31.01
CA GLY A 234 0.47 -8.40 29.77
C GLY A 234 -0.31 -9.42 28.94
N ASN A 235 -1.54 -9.77 29.36
CA ASN A 235 -2.33 -10.84 28.77
C ASN A 235 -3.45 -10.30 27.87
N VAL A 236 -3.12 -9.35 27.00
CA VAL A 236 -4.02 -8.97 25.90
C VAL A 236 -4.05 -10.12 24.90
N GLY A 237 -4.91 -11.10 25.22
CA GLY A 237 -4.99 -12.36 24.51
C GLY A 237 -5.58 -12.21 23.11
N ALA A 238 -5.42 -13.26 22.31
CA ALA A 238 -6.00 -13.36 20.97
C ALA A 238 -7.53 -13.14 20.95
N ALA A 239 -8.22 -13.46 22.05
CA ALA A 239 -9.66 -13.22 22.22
C ALA A 239 -10.02 -11.73 22.09
N PHE A 240 -9.24 -10.84 22.72
CA PHE A 240 -9.48 -9.40 22.64
C PHE A 240 -9.26 -8.88 21.20
N PHE A 241 -8.24 -9.40 20.51
CA PHE A 241 -8.02 -9.07 19.10
C PHE A 241 -9.21 -9.48 18.23
N THR A 242 -9.72 -10.71 18.40
CA THR A 242 -10.86 -11.20 17.62
C THR A 242 -12.15 -10.43 17.89
N GLU A 243 -12.38 -10.01 19.13
CA GLU A 243 -13.52 -9.17 19.53
C GLU A 243 -13.43 -7.80 18.84
N LEU A 244 -12.29 -7.12 18.97
CA LEU A 244 -12.06 -5.81 18.37
C LEU A 244 -12.12 -5.86 16.83
N PHE A 245 -11.66 -6.97 16.23
CA PHE A 245 -11.75 -7.18 14.79
C PHE A 245 -13.20 -7.27 14.33
N TRP A 246 -14.00 -8.03 15.06
CA TRP A 246 -15.40 -8.22 14.74
C TRP A 246 -16.23 -6.95 14.98
N GLU A 247 -15.89 -6.18 16.01
CA GLU A 247 -16.47 -4.87 16.29
C GLU A 247 -16.25 -3.92 15.11
N HIS A 248 -15.01 -3.74 14.66
CA HIS A 248 -14.68 -2.88 13.52
C HIS A 248 -15.26 -3.37 12.19
N LEU A 249 -15.40 -4.68 12.02
CA LEU A 249 -16.00 -5.26 10.82
C LEU A 249 -17.52 -5.01 10.77
N LYS A 250 -18.19 -5.06 11.93
CA LYS A 250 -19.64 -4.84 12.07
C LYS A 250 -20.04 -3.37 12.07
N ASP A 251 -19.17 -2.51 12.62
CA ASP A 251 -19.39 -1.07 12.65
C ASP A 251 -18.29 -0.31 11.91
N PRO A 252 -18.38 -0.21 10.57
CA PRO A 252 -17.43 0.56 9.77
C PRO A 252 -17.37 2.05 10.15
N SER A 253 -18.39 2.60 10.82
CA SER A 253 -18.40 4.01 11.19
C SER A 253 -17.27 4.38 12.16
N THR A 254 -16.83 3.42 12.99
CA THR A 254 -15.67 3.56 13.89
C THR A 254 -14.36 3.78 13.13
N ILE A 255 -14.21 3.18 11.94
CA ILE A 255 -13.04 3.32 11.07
C ILE A 255 -13.05 4.68 10.38
N PHE A 256 -14.24 5.11 9.93
CA PHE A 256 -14.44 6.32 9.14
C PHE A 256 -14.76 7.56 9.99
N ASN A 257 -14.59 7.50 11.31
CA ASN A 257 -14.67 8.70 12.15
C ASN A 257 -13.43 9.60 11.95
N ASP A 258 -13.53 10.87 12.36
CA ASP A 258 -12.46 11.86 12.16
C ASP A 258 -11.10 11.41 12.70
N LYS A 259 -11.09 10.69 13.83
CA LYS A 259 -9.86 10.18 14.44
C LYS A 259 -9.25 9.04 13.62
N GLY A 260 -10.06 8.07 13.20
CA GLY A 260 -9.67 6.93 12.39
C GLY A 260 -9.14 7.37 11.03
N LEU A 261 -9.87 8.26 10.35
CA LEU A 261 -9.44 8.90 9.11
C LEU A 261 -8.15 9.69 9.30
N PHE A 262 -8.02 10.47 10.38
CA PHE A 262 -6.79 11.19 10.68
C PHE A 262 -5.59 10.25 10.86
N TYR A 263 -5.74 9.15 11.62
CA TYR A 263 -4.65 8.19 11.82
C TYR A 263 -4.29 7.41 10.55
N LEU A 264 -5.30 7.05 9.75
CA LEU A 264 -5.10 6.41 8.45
C LEU A 264 -4.33 7.34 7.50
N HIS A 265 -4.80 8.58 7.37
CA HIS A 265 -4.13 9.62 6.61
C HIS A 265 -2.70 9.84 7.10
N TYR A 266 -2.50 10.01 8.41
CA TYR A 266 -1.18 10.23 9.00
C TYR A 266 -0.17 9.12 8.64
N ARG A 267 -0.61 7.85 8.62
CA ARG A 267 0.27 6.72 8.31
C ARG A 267 0.56 6.60 6.82
N LEU A 268 -0.42 6.86 5.97
CA LEU A 268 -0.29 6.69 4.52
C LEU A 268 0.29 7.93 3.84
N ASN A 269 0.21 9.11 4.46
CA ASN A 269 0.83 10.34 3.97
C ASN A 269 2.32 10.41 4.33
N GLN A 270 3.13 9.57 3.69
CA GLN A 270 4.60 9.68 3.77
C GLN A 270 5.12 10.94 3.07
N GLY A 271 4.33 11.53 2.17
CA GLY A 271 4.62 12.81 1.53
C GLY A 271 4.85 13.96 2.51
N TRP A 272 4.24 13.92 3.69
CA TRP A 272 4.51 14.88 4.76
C TRP A 272 5.99 14.96 5.15
N LEU A 273 6.72 13.82 5.15
CA LEU A 273 8.15 13.83 5.45
C LEU A 273 8.95 14.54 4.36
N ILE A 274 8.58 14.35 3.09
CA ILE A 274 9.22 15.02 1.96
C ILE A 274 8.98 16.54 2.06
N ALA A 275 7.73 16.94 2.30
CA ALA A 275 7.36 18.34 2.48
C ALA A 275 8.11 19.00 3.65
N LYS A 276 8.28 18.27 4.76
CA LYS A 276 9.08 18.73 5.90
C LYS A 276 10.55 18.90 5.51
N THR A 277 11.13 17.95 4.79
CA THR A 277 12.50 18.07 4.30
C THR A 277 12.66 19.28 3.39
N MET A 278 11.74 19.51 2.45
CA MET A 278 11.74 20.70 1.58
C MET A 278 11.64 22.01 2.38
N TYR A 279 10.84 22.03 3.45
CA TYR A 279 10.69 23.20 4.30
C TYR A 279 11.96 23.54 5.10
N TRP A 280 12.67 22.53 5.60
CA TRP A 280 13.85 22.73 6.47
C TRP A 280 15.17 22.80 5.71
N VAL A 281 15.28 22.13 4.56
CA VAL A 281 16.46 22.23 3.71
C VAL A 281 16.35 23.57 2.98
N PRO A 282 17.22 24.55 3.29
CA PRO A 282 17.12 25.86 2.69
C PRO A 282 17.24 25.70 1.17
N ALA A 283 16.35 26.36 0.42
CA ALA A 283 16.46 26.52 -1.04
C ALA A 283 17.73 27.30 -1.47
N ARG A 284 18.66 27.53 -0.55
CA ARG A 284 19.95 28.18 -0.77
C ARG A 284 20.99 27.13 -1.17
N GLY A 285 20.98 26.84 -2.47
CA GLY A 285 22.14 26.40 -3.24
C GLY A 285 22.18 27.26 -4.49
#